data_AF-A0A535BAQ6-F1
#
_entry.id   AF-A0A535BAQ6-F1
#
_cell.length_a   1.000
_cell.length_b   1.000
_cell.length_c   1.000
_cell.angle_alpha   90.00
_cell.angle_beta   90.00
_cell.angle_gamma   90.00
#
_symmetry.space_group_name_H-M   'P 1'
#
loop_
_entity.id
_entity.type
_entity.pdbx_description
1 polymer ?
#
loop_
_entity_poly.entity_id
_entity_poly.type
_entity_poly.pdbx_seq_one_letter_code
_entity_poly.pdbx_strand_id
1 'polypeptide(L)'
;MNGLSRSTKDPRCADRFFLCSVVVLLLLTNACAYHVNSLVDAPDAKPGDGKCESAEGLCTLRAAVMEANANSLTSRIEVPNGLYQLTLPVNSGGGRLAITRGVKIQGAGAATTVIDGKHTDIVIHVDCVGLCGEVAINNLTVQGGNAQGGGGITVNGATAEFNSLVIQDNEAFTGGGGLLVYSGAKVTIRRSAIINNVATGAFGGGIWNQGELWVYDSTIANNASNRAGGVRNEGQMNLRNTTVSGNVAKSPEAGTGGVSQNGFAVLYNVTVTNNTGVGNDAGSFRGGGIQTSAGEITVLKNSIIAGNHGGTGPDDCVGQLSGDSKYNLIGDTNGCVIPSYVATYLLNVDPQLGPLGNNGGPAQTHLPAAGSPALEAGYSFPPPAADACEKRDQRGVPRPQGGGVCDMGAVEVTSANVFVTGFVLVNAAANTDIRPLLYGDTLVLSDLPSELSVRAVVTGSPGSVVFGYDDAPSFQTENVSPYALGGDAAGDYNPVSLTPGLHTLTATPFAAMAGGGAAGGSHTVTFRVW
;
A
#
# COMPACT_ATOMS: atom_id res chain seq x y z
N MET A 1 -22.22 -51.73 -19.17
CA MET A 1 -22.62 -50.75 -18.15
C MET A 1 -21.34 -50.16 -17.57
N ASN A 2 -21.34 -48.84 -17.37
CA ASN A 2 -20.32 -47.97 -16.75
C ASN A 2 -19.07 -47.76 -17.63
N GLY A 3 -18.79 -46.60 -18.23
CA GLY A 3 -19.19 -45.22 -17.92
C GLY A 3 -17.98 -44.47 -17.37
N LEU A 4 -16.99 -44.16 -18.22
CA LEU A 4 -15.86 -43.29 -17.87
C LEU A 4 -15.96 -42.02 -18.71
N SER A 5 -16.31 -40.92 -18.03
CA SER A 5 -16.41 -39.58 -18.58
C SER A 5 -15.05 -39.10 -19.08
N ARG A 6 -14.99 -38.68 -20.35
CA ARG A 6 -13.86 -37.91 -20.88
C ARG A 6 -13.81 -36.57 -20.13
N SER A 7 -12.72 -36.36 -19.38
CA SER A 7 -12.31 -35.03 -18.94
C SER A 7 -12.00 -34.19 -20.17
N THR A 8 -12.81 -33.17 -20.41
CA THR A 8 -12.56 -32.13 -21.41
C THR A 8 -11.36 -31.30 -20.95
N LYS A 9 -10.21 -31.50 -21.60
CA LYS A 9 -9.10 -30.54 -21.52
C LYS A 9 -9.59 -29.21 -22.08
N ASP A 10 -9.48 -28.18 -21.27
CA ASP A 10 -9.90 -26.82 -21.55
C ASP A 10 -8.92 -26.15 -22.54
N PRO A 11 -9.33 -25.76 -23.76
CA PRO A 11 -8.46 -25.11 -24.73
C PRO A 11 -8.70 -23.59 -24.68
N ARG A 12 -8.29 -22.92 -23.61
CA ARG A 12 -8.42 -21.46 -23.48
C ARG A 12 -7.02 -20.90 -23.19
N CYS A 13 -6.50 -20.11 -24.14
CA CYS A 13 -5.17 -19.48 -24.19
C CYS A 13 -3.97 -20.41 -24.45
N ALA A 14 -3.72 -20.74 -25.72
CA ALA A 14 -2.47 -21.34 -26.17
C ALA A 14 -1.96 -20.63 -27.43
N ASP A 15 -0.90 -19.84 -27.29
CA ASP A 15 -0.04 -19.51 -28.43
C ASP A 15 0.75 -20.77 -28.81
N ARG A 16 0.69 -21.11 -30.09
CA ARG A 16 1.29 -22.32 -30.65
C ARG A 16 2.80 -22.14 -30.78
N PHE A 17 3.60 -22.92 -30.04
CA PHE A 17 4.93 -23.32 -30.51
C PHE A 17 5.19 -24.80 -30.25
N PHE A 18 5.40 -25.53 -31.35
CA PHE A 18 5.76 -26.94 -31.40
C PHE A 18 7.29 -27.02 -31.31
N LEU A 19 7.86 -27.65 -30.28
CA LEU A 19 9.13 -28.36 -30.43
C LEU A 19 9.24 -29.50 -29.41
N CYS A 20 9.82 -30.59 -29.89
CA CYS A 20 9.76 -31.93 -29.32
C CYS A 20 10.92 -32.20 -28.34
N SER A 21 10.63 -33.05 -27.36
CA SER A 21 11.54 -33.95 -26.61
C SER A 21 12.05 -33.51 -25.21
N VAL A 22 11.59 -34.29 -24.23
CA VAL A 22 11.99 -34.44 -22.81
C VAL A 22 11.50 -33.34 -21.86
N VAL A 23 10.25 -33.48 -21.39
CA VAL A 23 9.60 -32.55 -20.45
C VAL A 23 9.65 -33.12 -19.02
N VAL A 24 10.47 -32.50 -18.17
CA VAL A 24 10.17 -32.41 -16.73
C VAL A 24 8.92 -31.53 -16.62
N LEU A 25 7.80 -32.10 -16.16
CA LEU A 25 6.52 -31.41 -16.05
C LEU A 25 6.56 -30.42 -14.87
N LEU A 26 7.23 -29.28 -15.05
CA LEU A 26 6.87 -28.07 -14.33
C LEU A 26 5.50 -27.65 -14.86
N LEU A 27 4.49 -27.69 -14.00
CA LEU A 27 3.18 -27.12 -14.28
C LEU A 27 3.34 -25.60 -14.44
N LEU A 28 3.61 -25.16 -15.67
CA LEU A 28 3.48 -23.77 -16.07
C LEU A 28 1.99 -23.43 -16.00
N THR A 29 1.56 -22.76 -14.94
CA THR A 29 0.24 -22.13 -14.90
C THR A 29 0.30 -20.90 -15.81
N ASN A 30 -0.15 -21.03 -17.06
CA ASN A 30 -0.34 -19.87 -17.93
C ASN A 30 -1.47 -19.00 -17.35
N ALA A 31 -1.11 -17.99 -16.58
CA ALA A 31 -2.03 -16.94 -16.17
C ALA A 31 -2.52 -16.20 -17.43
N CYS A 32 -3.84 -16.08 -17.61
CA CYS A 32 -4.39 -15.29 -18.72
C CYS A 32 -4.11 -13.81 -18.49
N ALA A 33 -3.64 -13.10 -19.52
CA ALA A 33 -3.40 -11.66 -19.48
C ALA A 33 -4.43 -10.94 -20.36
N TYR A 34 -5.12 -9.96 -19.77
CA TYR A 34 -6.09 -9.12 -20.47
C TYR A 34 -5.58 -7.68 -20.49
N HIS A 35 -5.55 -7.08 -21.68
CA HIS A 35 -5.09 -5.69 -21.88
C HIS A 35 -6.29 -4.80 -22.16
N VAL A 36 -6.66 -3.99 -21.18
CA VAL A 36 -7.78 -3.06 -21.32
C VAL A 36 -7.44 -2.02 -22.38
N ASN A 37 -8.30 -1.84 -23.38
CA ASN A 37 -8.09 -0.91 -24.49
C ASN A 37 -9.19 0.15 -24.64
N SER A 38 -10.15 0.16 -23.71
CA SER A 38 -11.28 1.10 -23.72
C SER A 38 -11.59 1.62 -22.33
N LEU A 39 -11.97 2.91 -22.27
CA LEU A 39 -12.48 3.57 -21.06
C LEU A 39 -13.98 3.34 -20.86
N VAL A 40 -14.67 2.77 -21.86
CA VAL A 40 -16.10 2.47 -21.80
C VAL A 40 -16.36 1.43 -20.72
N ASP A 41 -17.46 1.59 -19.97
CA ASP A 41 -17.94 0.59 -19.04
C ASP A 41 -19.01 -0.29 -19.69
N ALA A 42 -18.58 -1.44 -20.21
CA ALA A 42 -19.46 -2.43 -20.83
C ALA A 42 -19.11 -3.83 -20.32
N PRO A 43 -20.09 -4.73 -20.16
CA PRO A 43 -19.85 -6.11 -19.76
C PRO A 43 -19.14 -6.89 -20.88
N ASP A 44 -18.49 -8.00 -20.49
CA ASP A 44 -18.04 -8.98 -21.47
C ASP A 44 -19.25 -9.62 -22.19
N ALA A 45 -19.13 -9.84 -23.50
CA ALA A 45 -20.19 -10.44 -24.30
C ALA A 45 -20.37 -11.93 -24.02
N LYS A 46 -19.30 -12.66 -23.67
CA LYS A 46 -19.27 -14.11 -23.44
C LYS A 46 -18.26 -14.50 -22.34
N PRO A 47 -18.58 -14.20 -21.06
CA PRO A 47 -17.77 -14.58 -19.91
C PRO A 47 -17.20 -16.00 -19.98
N GLY A 48 -15.88 -16.10 -20.02
CA GLY A 48 -15.11 -17.33 -20.00
C GLY A 48 -14.75 -17.88 -21.37
N ASP A 49 -15.02 -17.19 -22.48
CA ASP A 49 -14.51 -17.66 -23.78
C ASP A 49 -12.99 -17.44 -23.95
N GLY A 50 -12.36 -16.77 -22.99
CA GLY A 50 -10.93 -16.50 -22.95
C GLY A 50 -10.55 -15.19 -23.63
N LYS A 51 -11.53 -14.39 -24.06
CA LYS A 51 -11.31 -13.09 -24.70
C LYS A 51 -12.00 -12.01 -23.89
N CYS A 52 -11.25 -10.97 -23.54
CA CYS A 52 -11.83 -9.75 -23.01
C CYS A 52 -12.49 -8.98 -24.17
N GLU A 53 -13.79 -9.15 -24.37
CA GLU A 53 -14.51 -8.57 -25.51
C GLU A 53 -15.95 -8.22 -25.16
N SER A 54 -16.26 -6.92 -25.11
CA SER A 54 -17.64 -6.43 -25.04
C SER A 54 -18.40 -6.66 -26.35
N ALA A 55 -19.71 -6.39 -26.36
CA ALA A 55 -20.54 -6.53 -27.57
C ALA A 55 -20.04 -5.69 -28.77
N GLU A 56 -19.24 -4.66 -28.53
CA GLU A 56 -18.63 -3.79 -29.55
C GLU A 56 -17.20 -4.20 -29.93
N GLY A 57 -16.68 -5.32 -29.43
CA GLY A 57 -15.32 -5.78 -29.73
C GLY A 57 -14.22 -5.12 -28.87
N LEU A 58 -14.60 -4.34 -27.85
CA LEU A 58 -13.66 -3.62 -26.99
C LEU A 58 -13.37 -4.38 -25.70
N CYS A 59 -12.11 -4.42 -25.28
CA CYS A 59 -11.72 -4.92 -23.96
C CYS A 59 -11.83 -3.78 -22.93
N THR A 60 -12.96 -3.73 -22.24
CA THR A 60 -13.19 -2.82 -21.13
C THR A 60 -12.61 -3.38 -19.83
N LEU A 61 -12.42 -2.54 -18.81
CA LEU A 61 -12.00 -3.02 -17.48
C LEU A 61 -13.00 -4.03 -16.90
N ARG A 62 -14.30 -3.76 -17.06
CA ARG A 62 -15.35 -4.68 -16.59
C ARG A 62 -15.33 -5.99 -17.35
N ALA A 63 -15.19 -5.97 -18.68
CA ALA A 63 -15.10 -7.18 -19.48
C ALA A 63 -13.91 -8.04 -19.04
N ALA A 64 -12.73 -7.41 -18.83
CA ALA A 64 -11.54 -8.10 -18.34
C ALA A 64 -11.75 -8.78 -16.98
N VAL A 65 -12.44 -8.10 -16.05
CA VAL A 65 -12.79 -8.67 -14.73
C VAL A 65 -13.78 -9.82 -14.87
N MET A 66 -14.79 -9.69 -15.74
CA MET A 66 -15.77 -10.75 -15.99
C MET A 66 -15.13 -12.00 -16.59
N GLU A 67 -14.19 -11.83 -17.52
CA GLU A 67 -13.38 -12.92 -18.06
C GLU A 67 -12.49 -13.57 -16.99
N ALA A 68 -11.80 -12.76 -16.18
CA ALA A 68 -10.97 -13.26 -15.09
C ALA A 68 -11.79 -14.07 -14.07
N ASN A 69 -13.01 -13.63 -13.75
CA ASN A 69 -13.93 -14.33 -12.86
C ASN A 69 -14.41 -15.67 -13.43
N ALA A 70 -14.51 -15.79 -14.75
CA ALA A 70 -14.90 -17.04 -15.41
C ALA A 70 -13.71 -18.02 -15.56
N ASN A 71 -12.48 -17.55 -15.34
CA ASN A 71 -11.26 -18.36 -15.45
C ASN A 71 -10.96 -19.13 -14.16
N SER A 72 -10.43 -20.35 -14.27
CA SER A 72 -9.99 -21.16 -13.12
C SER A 72 -8.56 -20.87 -12.67
N LEU A 73 -7.76 -20.19 -13.51
CA LEU A 73 -6.42 -19.73 -13.20
C LEU A 73 -6.43 -18.24 -12.83
N THR A 74 -5.50 -17.84 -11.96
CA THR A 74 -5.30 -16.42 -11.63
C THR A 74 -4.96 -15.65 -12.91
N SER A 75 -5.76 -14.64 -13.21
CA SER A 75 -5.58 -13.79 -14.40
C SER A 75 -4.88 -12.48 -14.04
N ARG A 76 -4.20 -11.86 -15.01
CA ARG A 76 -3.62 -10.52 -14.92
C ARG A 76 -4.40 -9.57 -15.83
N ILE A 77 -4.77 -8.42 -15.30
CA ILE A 77 -5.45 -7.36 -16.04
C ILE A 77 -4.51 -6.15 -16.05
N GLU A 78 -4.07 -5.75 -17.22
CA GLU A 78 -3.32 -4.51 -17.42
C GLU A 78 -4.29 -3.38 -17.74
N VAL A 79 -4.22 -2.32 -16.95
CA VAL A 79 -5.10 -1.16 -17.04
C VAL A 79 -4.23 0.06 -17.38
N PRO A 80 -4.26 0.51 -18.65
CA PRO A 80 -3.54 1.71 -19.06
C PRO A 80 -3.98 2.97 -18.31
N ASN A 81 -3.31 4.08 -18.61
CA ASN A 81 -3.74 5.39 -18.14
C ASN A 81 -5.17 5.70 -18.62
N GLY A 82 -6.00 6.22 -17.71
CA GLY A 82 -7.39 6.44 -18.00
C GLY A 82 -8.23 6.71 -16.76
N LEU A 83 -9.39 7.32 -17.00
CA LEU A 83 -10.47 7.43 -16.04
C LEU A 83 -11.55 6.40 -16.41
N TYR A 84 -11.60 5.31 -15.66
CA TYR A 84 -12.52 4.18 -15.85
C TYR A 84 -13.75 4.40 -14.96
N GLN A 85 -14.78 5.03 -15.53
CA GLN A 85 -16.02 5.34 -14.81
C GLN A 85 -16.97 4.15 -14.85
N LEU A 86 -17.36 3.63 -13.69
CA LEU A 86 -18.36 2.58 -13.56
C LEU A 86 -19.75 3.23 -13.70
N THR A 87 -20.47 2.90 -14.77
CA THR A 87 -21.72 3.56 -15.17
C THR A 87 -22.89 2.62 -15.34
N LEU A 88 -22.66 1.30 -15.32
CA LEU A 88 -23.75 0.35 -15.44
C LEU A 88 -24.69 0.41 -14.21
N PRO A 89 -26.02 0.30 -14.41
CA PRO A 89 -26.98 0.38 -13.31
C PRO A 89 -26.76 -0.67 -12.21
N VAL A 90 -26.83 -0.24 -10.95
CA VAL A 90 -26.71 -1.11 -9.76
C VAL A 90 -27.70 -2.27 -9.80
N ASN A 91 -28.95 -1.98 -10.16
CA ASN A 91 -30.04 -2.97 -10.20
C ASN A 91 -29.83 -4.08 -11.24
N SER A 92 -28.87 -3.92 -12.14
CA SER A 92 -28.47 -4.92 -13.14
C SER A 92 -27.17 -5.64 -12.77
N GLY A 93 -26.68 -5.46 -11.53
CA GLY A 93 -25.40 -6.00 -11.06
C GLY A 93 -24.18 -5.23 -11.59
N GLY A 94 -24.38 -4.06 -12.19
CA GLY A 94 -23.36 -3.31 -12.92
C GLY A 94 -22.66 -2.20 -12.13
N GLY A 95 -23.15 -1.78 -10.97
CA GLY A 95 -22.62 -0.59 -10.27
C GLY A 95 -21.15 -0.72 -9.82
N ARG A 96 -20.75 -1.92 -9.41
CA ARG A 96 -19.42 -2.24 -8.86
C ARG A 96 -18.57 -3.08 -9.81
N LEU A 97 -17.25 -3.08 -9.64
CA LEU A 97 -16.39 -4.15 -10.17
C LEU A 97 -16.37 -5.32 -9.19
N ALA A 98 -17.11 -6.38 -9.50
CA ALA A 98 -17.16 -7.60 -8.70
C ALA A 98 -15.98 -8.52 -9.03
N ILE A 99 -15.14 -8.82 -8.04
CA ILE A 99 -14.04 -9.77 -8.13
C ILE A 99 -14.44 -11.02 -7.36
N THR A 100 -14.71 -12.11 -8.08
CA THR A 100 -15.18 -13.39 -7.51
C THR A 100 -14.16 -14.51 -7.65
N ARG A 101 -13.00 -14.22 -8.25
CA ARG A 101 -11.82 -15.12 -8.31
C ARG A 101 -10.51 -14.35 -8.19
N GLY A 102 -9.42 -15.10 -8.02
CA GLY A 102 -8.07 -14.54 -7.94
C GLY A 102 -7.69 -13.78 -9.23
N VAL A 103 -7.31 -12.52 -9.07
CA VAL A 103 -6.95 -11.63 -10.18
C VAL A 103 -5.87 -10.65 -9.73
N LYS A 104 -4.96 -10.31 -10.65
CA LYS A 104 -3.95 -9.27 -10.47
C LYS A 104 -4.28 -8.09 -11.37
N ILE A 105 -4.75 -6.99 -10.81
CA ILE A 105 -5.06 -5.75 -11.54
C ILE A 105 -3.88 -4.80 -11.44
N GLN A 106 -3.33 -4.42 -12.58
CA GLN A 106 -2.12 -3.61 -12.70
C GLN A 106 -2.44 -2.30 -13.43
N GLY A 107 -2.48 -1.19 -12.68
CA GLY A 107 -2.56 0.15 -13.27
C GLY A 107 -1.21 0.65 -13.77
N ALA A 108 -1.25 1.68 -14.63
CA ALA A 108 -0.07 2.38 -15.13
C ALA A 108 0.53 3.41 -14.13
N GLY A 109 -0.10 3.59 -12.97
CA GLY A 109 0.30 4.56 -11.95
C GLY A 109 -0.91 5.18 -11.24
N ALA A 110 -0.82 5.40 -9.92
CA ALA A 110 -1.94 5.93 -9.14
C ALA A 110 -2.43 7.30 -9.63
N ALA A 111 -1.52 8.16 -10.11
CA ALA A 111 -1.89 9.47 -10.65
C ALA A 111 -2.56 9.44 -12.03
N THR A 112 -2.48 8.33 -12.77
CA THR A 112 -2.88 8.26 -14.19
C THR A 112 -3.91 7.19 -14.48
N THR A 113 -4.07 6.19 -13.62
CA THR A 113 -5.06 5.12 -13.73
C THR A 113 -6.07 5.26 -12.59
N VAL A 114 -7.29 5.65 -12.91
CA VAL A 114 -8.34 5.95 -11.93
C VAL A 114 -9.56 5.09 -12.22
N ILE A 115 -10.01 4.32 -11.22
CA ILE A 115 -11.29 3.62 -11.24
C ILE A 115 -12.27 4.45 -10.39
N ASP A 116 -13.34 4.95 -11.03
CA ASP A 116 -14.29 5.88 -10.44
C ASP A 116 -15.69 5.24 -10.38
N GLY A 117 -16.23 5.03 -9.17
CA GLY A 117 -17.56 4.44 -8.92
C GLY A 117 -18.74 5.40 -9.12
N LYS A 118 -18.48 6.67 -9.48
CA LYS A 118 -19.52 7.69 -9.76
C LYS A 118 -20.51 7.95 -8.62
N HIS A 119 -20.14 7.58 -7.40
CA HIS A 119 -20.95 7.56 -6.19
C HIS A 119 -22.25 6.75 -6.35
N THR A 120 -22.20 5.65 -7.12
CA THR A 120 -23.37 4.82 -7.41
C THR A 120 -23.43 3.53 -6.59
N ASP A 121 -22.27 2.93 -6.33
CA ASP A 121 -22.11 1.67 -5.57
C ASP A 121 -20.67 1.62 -4.99
N ILE A 122 -20.32 0.48 -4.39
CA ILE A 122 -18.93 0.10 -4.11
C ILE A 122 -18.10 0.17 -5.39
N VAL A 123 -16.88 0.71 -5.35
CA VAL A 123 -16.02 0.71 -6.55
C VAL A 123 -15.51 -0.70 -6.86
N ILE A 124 -14.84 -1.34 -5.88
CA ILE A 124 -14.28 -2.70 -6.02
C ILE A 124 -14.82 -3.59 -4.91
N HIS A 125 -15.49 -4.68 -5.31
CA HIS A 125 -16.06 -5.64 -4.39
C HIS A 125 -15.42 -7.01 -4.56
N VAL A 126 -14.53 -7.37 -3.62
CA VAL A 126 -13.88 -8.68 -3.58
C VAL A 126 -14.73 -9.62 -2.73
N ASP A 127 -15.38 -10.59 -3.38
CA ASP A 127 -16.22 -11.60 -2.74
C ASP A 127 -15.97 -12.96 -3.39
N CYS A 128 -14.97 -13.69 -2.87
CA CYS A 128 -14.52 -14.94 -3.47
C CYS A 128 -14.31 -16.08 -2.46
N VAL A 129 -15.13 -16.15 -1.40
CA VAL A 129 -15.04 -17.14 -0.31
C VAL A 129 -14.75 -18.56 -0.82
N GLY A 130 -13.55 -19.08 -0.52
CA GLY A 130 -13.12 -20.44 -0.88
C GLY A 130 -12.71 -20.68 -2.34
N LEU A 131 -12.85 -19.65 -3.20
CA LEU A 131 -12.49 -19.68 -4.62
C LEU A 131 -11.42 -18.62 -4.99
N CYS A 132 -11.03 -17.78 -4.03
CA CYS A 132 -9.91 -16.87 -4.21
C CYS A 132 -8.61 -17.67 -4.38
N GLY A 133 -7.96 -17.51 -5.53
CA GLY A 133 -6.50 -17.46 -5.53
C GLY A 133 -6.02 -16.16 -4.86
N GLU A 134 -4.83 -15.70 -5.21
CA GLU A 134 -4.35 -14.38 -4.78
C GLU A 134 -5.12 -13.26 -5.51
N VAL A 135 -5.59 -12.25 -4.76
CA VAL A 135 -6.09 -10.97 -5.34
C VAL A 135 -5.03 -9.90 -5.11
N ALA A 136 -4.58 -9.24 -6.17
CA ALA A 136 -3.64 -8.12 -6.07
C ALA A 136 -4.14 -6.92 -6.88
N ILE A 137 -4.08 -5.73 -6.30
CA ILE A 137 -4.43 -4.48 -6.98
C ILE A 137 -3.27 -3.51 -6.79
N ASN A 138 -2.69 -3.06 -7.89
CA ASN A 138 -1.44 -2.31 -7.87
C ASN A 138 -1.50 -1.03 -8.72
N ASN A 139 -0.84 0.02 -8.25
CA ASN A 139 -0.52 1.24 -9.02
C ASN A 139 -1.73 1.93 -9.67
N LEU A 140 -2.82 2.14 -8.93
CA LEU A 140 -4.01 2.84 -9.41
C LEU A 140 -4.73 3.60 -8.28
N THR A 141 -5.65 4.47 -8.66
CA THR A 141 -6.56 5.17 -7.76
C THR A 141 -7.95 4.53 -7.77
N VAL A 142 -8.55 4.40 -6.59
CA VAL A 142 -9.94 3.95 -6.38
C VAL A 142 -10.70 5.09 -5.73
N GLN A 143 -11.71 5.60 -6.42
CA GLN A 143 -12.46 6.76 -5.95
C GLN A 143 -13.95 6.74 -6.30
N GLY A 144 -14.70 7.69 -5.73
CA GLY A 144 -16.10 7.89 -6.10
C GLY A 144 -16.97 6.70 -5.71
N GLY A 145 -16.62 5.94 -4.69
CA GLY A 145 -17.49 4.91 -4.13
C GLY A 145 -18.62 5.51 -3.29
N ASN A 146 -19.80 4.88 -3.30
CA ASN A 146 -20.86 5.17 -2.34
C ASN A 146 -21.66 3.92 -2.03
N ALA A 147 -21.57 3.43 -0.80
CA ALA A 147 -22.21 2.18 -0.41
C ALA A 147 -22.71 2.19 1.05
N GLN A 148 -23.43 1.14 1.44
CA GLN A 148 -23.78 0.98 2.84
C GLN A 148 -22.53 0.79 3.72
N GLY A 149 -21.51 0.07 3.25
CA GLY A 149 -20.22 -0.10 3.92
C GLY A 149 -19.13 -0.39 2.89
N GLY A 150 -17.90 0.05 3.12
CA GLY A 150 -16.81 -0.16 2.17
C GLY A 150 -17.00 0.58 0.85
N GLY A 151 -17.12 1.92 0.90
CA GLY A 151 -17.43 2.74 -0.28
C GLY A 151 -16.46 2.50 -1.44
N GLY A 152 -15.16 2.60 -1.16
CA GLY A 152 -14.11 2.32 -2.14
C GLY A 152 -13.97 0.83 -2.41
N ILE A 153 -13.50 0.10 -1.40
CA ILE A 153 -13.18 -1.33 -1.51
C ILE A 153 -13.83 -2.11 -0.37
N THR A 154 -14.40 -3.26 -0.69
CA THR A 154 -14.75 -4.30 0.31
C THR A 154 -13.99 -5.59 0.03
N VAL A 155 -13.53 -6.27 1.09
CA VAL A 155 -12.91 -7.59 0.98
C VAL A 155 -13.61 -8.59 1.89
N ASN A 156 -14.17 -9.65 1.32
CA ASN A 156 -14.91 -10.70 2.02
C ASN A 156 -14.31 -12.09 1.76
N GLY A 157 -13.82 -12.75 2.83
CA GLY A 157 -13.27 -14.11 2.80
C GLY A 157 -12.06 -14.32 1.87
N ALA A 158 -11.39 -13.26 1.43
CA ALA A 158 -10.27 -13.28 0.49
C ALA A 158 -8.94 -12.90 1.15
N THR A 159 -7.83 -13.34 0.54
CA THR A 159 -6.51 -12.75 0.78
C THR A 159 -6.21 -11.76 -0.34
N ALA A 160 -6.07 -10.48 0.03
CA ALA A 160 -5.84 -9.39 -0.92
C ALA A 160 -4.57 -8.59 -0.60
N GLU A 161 -3.82 -8.24 -1.63
CA GLU A 161 -2.67 -7.35 -1.56
C GLU A 161 -2.92 -6.05 -2.34
N PHE A 162 -2.77 -4.92 -1.67
CA PHE A 162 -2.92 -3.59 -2.23
C PHE A 162 -1.59 -2.87 -2.17
N ASN A 163 -1.01 -2.56 -3.33
CA ASN A 163 0.31 -1.91 -3.40
C ASN A 163 0.24 -0.63 -4.21
N SER A 164 0.80 0.45 -3.67
CA SER A 164 0.86 1.74 -4.37
C SER A 164 -0.51 2.23 -4.84
N LEU A 165 -1.53 2.04 -3.99
CA LEU A 165 -2.88 2.52 -4.26
C LEU A 165 -3.11 3.89 -3.65
N VAL A 166 -4.01 4.65 -4.27
CA VAL A 166 -4.66 5.79 -3.63
C VAL A 166 -6.15 5.48 -3.54
N ILE A 167 -6.65 5.27 -2.32
CA ILE A 167 -8.06 5.05 -2.03
C ILE A 167 -8.61 6.36 -1.50
N GLN A 168 -9.35 7.09 -2.33
CA GLN A 168 -9.75 8.46 -2.01
C GLN A 168 -11.17 8.83 -2.37
N ASP A 169 -11.72 9.82 -1.69
CA ASP A 169 -13.02 10.44 -2.01
C ASP A 169 -14.15 9.40 -2.14
N ASN A 170 -14.13 8.38 -1.29
CA ASN A 170 -15.16 7.36 -1.20
C ASN A 170 -16.05 7.58 0.02
N GLU A 171 -17.33 7.23 -0.11
CA GLU A 171 -18.34 7.41 0.91
C GLU A 171 -18.98 6.08 1.34
N ALA A 172 -19.21 5.91 2.63
CA ALA A 172 -20.01 4.81 3.16
C ALA A 172 -21.05 5.28 4.18
N PHE A 173 -22.23 4.67 4.19
CA PHE A 173 -23.26 5.03 5.16
C PHE A 173 -22.92 4.54 6.58
N THR A 174 -22.42 3.32 6.74
CA THR A 174 -22.15 2.72 8.06
C THR A 174 -20.68 2.90 8.48
N GLY A 175 -19.76 2.59 7.57
CA GLY A 175 -18.35 2.55 7.87
C GLY A 175 -17.44 2.07 6.74
N GLY A 176 -16.15 2.32 6.90
CA GLY A 176 -15.12 1.99 5.91
C GLY A 176 -15.35 2.78 4.63
N GLY A 177 -15.38 4.12 4.70
CA GLY A 177 -15.56 4.96 3.51
C GLY A 177 -14.59 4.54 2.40
N GLY A 178 -13.30 4.38 2.74
CA GLY A 178 -12.29 3.86 1.83
C GLY A 178 -12.28 2.34 1.73
N LEU A 179 -12.15 1.65 2.87
CA LEU A 179 -11.97 0.20 2.92
C LEU A 179 -12.78 -0.46 4.04
N LEU A 180 -13.48 -1.54 3.71
CA LEU A 180 -14.06 -2.48 4.67
C LEU A 180 -13.44 -3.89 4.50
N VAL A 181 -12.85 -4.39 5.58
CA VAL A 181 -12.31 -5.75 5.66
C VAL A 181 -13.25 -6.58 6.53
N TYR A 182 -13.96 -7.54 5.92
CA TYR A 182 -14.88 -8.41 6.66
C TYR A 182 -14.14 -9.48 7.46
N SER A 183 -14.82 -10.05 8.45
CA SER A 183 -14.33 -11.23 9.18
C SER A 183 -13.98 -12.36 8.21
N GLY A 184 -12.82 -12.99 8.42
CA GLY A 184 -12.29 -14.04 7.56
C GLY A 184 -11.52 -13.54 6.32
N ALA A 185 -11.50 -12.23 6.04
CA ALA A 185 -10.62 -11.65 5.05
C ALA A 185 -9.24 -11.28 5.65
N LYS A 186 -8.20 -11.35 4.80
CA LYS A 186 -6.85 -10.89 5.10
C LYS A 186 -6.41 -9.88 4.06
N VAL A 187 -6.04 -8.68 4.49
CA VAL A 187 -5.61 -7.60 3.61
C VAL A 187 -4.24 -7.11 4.01
N THR A 188 -3.33 -7.06 3.04
CA THR A 188 -2.04 -6.39 3.17
C THR A 188 -2.01 -5.14 2.29
N ILE A 189 -1.76 -3.99 2.89
CA ILE A 189 -1.62 -2.70 2.22
C ILE A 189 -0.17 -2.25 2.33
N ARG A 190 0.46 -1.87 1.22
CA ARG A 190 1.81 -1.33 1.22
C ARG A 190 1.88 -0.07 0.37
N ARG A 191 2.69 0.89 0.81
CA ARG A 191 3.08 2.04 -0.01
C ARG A 191 1.87 2.81 -0.56
N SER A 192 0.78 2.86 0.19
CA SER A 192 -0.52 3.35 -0.28
C SER A 192 -1.02 4.53 0.54
N ALA A 193 -2.00 5.25 0.00
CA ALA A 193 -2.69 6.33 0.68
C ALA A 193 -4.19 6.02 0.78
N ILE A 194 -4.74 6.05 1.99
CA ILE A 194 -6.18 6.00 2.27
C ILE A 194 -6.58 7.38 2.76
N ILE A 195 -7.11 8.23 1.86
CA ILE A 195 -7.25 9.66 2.11
C ILE A 195 -8.62 10.21 1.76
N ASN A 196 -9.09 11.24 2.47
CA ASN A 196 -10.32 11.96 2.15
C ASN A 196 -11.58 11.08 2.03
N ASN A 197 -11.60 9.91 2.67
CA ASN A 197 -12.78 9.06 2.66
C ASN A 197 -13.71 9.42 3.81
N VAL A 198 -15.01 9.24 3.58
CA VAL A 198 -16.05 9.62 4.52
C VAL A 198 -16.93 8.42 4.86
N ALA A 199 -17.23 8.23 6.14
CA ALA A 199 -18.35 7.42 6.56
C ALA A 199 -19.37 8.30 7.29
N THR A 200 -20.60 8.43 6.79
CA THR A 200 -21.64 9.21 7.48
C THR A 200 -22.11 8.54 8.76
N GLY A 201 -21.77 7.26 8.93
CA GLY A 201 -22.06 6.44 10.09
C GLY A 201 -20.92 6.39 11.09
N ALA A 202 -20.92 5.35 11.92
CA ALA A 202 -20.08 5.29 13.10
C ALA A 202 -18.67 4.74 12.85
N PHE A 203 -18.45 3.92 11.83
CA PHE A 203 -17.34 2.97 11.86
C PHE A 203 -16.25 3.30 10.82
N GLY A 204 -15.26 4.12 11.19
CA GLY A 204 -14.04 4.30 10.37
C GLY A 204 -14.28 5.06 9.07
N GLY A 205 -13.88 6.33 8.99
CA GLY A 205 -13.99 7.11 7.75
C GLY A 205 -13.09 6.54 6.65
N GLY A 206 -11.85 6.19 7.02
CA GLY A 206 -10.90 5.56 6.12
C GLY A 206 -11.12 4.06 6.07
N ILE A 207 -10.93 3.39 7.20
CA ILE A 207 -10.88 1.92 7.29
C ILE A 207 -11.80 1.41 8.39
N TRP A 208 -12.60 0.39 8.07
CA TRP A 208 -13.26 -0.47 9.04
C TRP A 208 -12.74 -1.90 8.89
N ASN A 209 -12.02 -2.38 9.91
CA ASN A 209 -11.45 -3.72 9.92
C ASN A 209 -12.19 -4.64 10.88
N GLN A 210 -12.73 -5.74 10.38
CA GLN A 210 -13.31 -6.86 11.14
C GLN A 210 -12.53 -8.16 10.92
N GLY A 211 -11.54 -8.15 10.01
CA GLY A 211 -10.69 -9.28 9.67
C GLY A 211 -9.24 -9.08 10.11
N GLU A 212 -8.29 -9.48 9.26
CA GLU A 212 -6.86 -9.30 9.47
C GLU A 212 -6.33 -8.22 8.52
N LEU A 213 -5.79 -7.14 9.07
CA LEU A 213 -5.29 -6.00 8.32
C LEU A 213 -3.84 -5.70 8.65
N TRP A 214 -2.99 -5.65 7.63
CA TRP A 214 -1.60 -5.23 7.76
C TRP A 214 -1.36 -4.04 6.85
N VAL A 215 -0.86 -2.94 7.41
CA VAL A 215 -0.57 -1.70 6.67
C VAL A 215 0.88 -1.34 6.89
N TYR A 216 1.60 -1.14 5.79
CA TYR A 216 3.02 -0.86 5.79
C TYR A 216 3.34 0.35 4.93
N ASP A 217 4.24 1.20 5.39
CA ASP A 217 4.83 2.27 4.57
C ASP A 217 3.75 3.15 3.90
N SER A 218 2.67 3.43 4.63
CA SER A 218 1.43 3.99 4.07
C SER A 218 0.91 5.17 4.90
N THR A 219 -0.05 5.89 4.34
CA THR A 219 -0.70 7.03 4.99
C THR A 219 -2.20 6.83 5.07
N ILE A 220 -2.77 7.05 6.26
CA ILE A 220 -4.21 7.10 6.51
C ILE A 220 -4.54 8.52 6.97
N ALA A 221 -5.05 9.37 6.09
CA ALA A 221 -5.18 10.78 6.41
C ALA A 221 -6.45 11.47 5.92
N ASN A 222 -6.86 12.51 6.65
CA ASN A 222 -7.99 13.37 6.27
C ASN A 222 -9.31 12.59 6.06
N ASN A 223 -9.44 11.41 6.66
CA ASN A 223 -10.68 10.65 6.61
C ASN A 223 -11.61 11.11 7.72
N ALA A 224 -12.92 10.99 7.49
CA ALA A 224 -13.90 11.44 8.46
C ALA A 224 -15.00 10.42 8.69
N SER A 225 -15.44 10.26 9.94
CA SER A 225 -16.73 9.63 10.22
C SER A 225 -17.42 10.24 11.42
N ASN A 226 -18.58 9.71 11.84
CA ASN A 226 -19.18 10.16 13.08
C ASN A 226 -18.37 9.70 14.29
N ARG A 227 -17.92 8.43 14.37
CA ARG A 227 -17.28 7.91 15.61
C ARG A 227 -15.81 7.49 15.53
N ALA A 228 -15.28 7.19 14.36
CA ALA A 228 -13.86 6.86 14.19
C ALA A 228 -13.35 7.47 12.89
N GLY A 229 -12.60 8.58 12.95
CA GLY A 229 -12.24 9.33 11.74
C GLY A 229 -11.38 8.51 10.80
N GLY A 230 -10.24 8.01 11.28
CA GLY A 230 -9.28 7.26 10.48
C GLY A 230 -9.66 5.79 10.40
N VAL A 231 -9.46 5.06 11.50
CA VAL A 231 -9.57 3.61 11.56
C VAL A 231 -10.49 3.15 12.68
N ARG A 232 -11.42 2.26 12.35
CA ARG A 232 -12.15 1.42 13.30
C ARG A 232 -11.61 -0.01 13.19
N ASN A 233 -11.00 -0.53 14.25
CA ASN A 233 -10.53 -1.91 14.31
C ASN A 233 -11.39 -2.74 15.27
N GLU A 234 -11.98 -3.82 14.77
CA GLU A 234 -12.72 -4.86 15.48
C GLU A 234 -12.06 -6.24 15.31
N GLY A 235 -11.10 -6.35 14.40
CA GLY A 235 -10.33 -7.56 14.15
C GLY A 235 -8.88 -7.43 14.63
N GLN A 236 -7.96 -7.96 13.81
CA GLN A 236 -6.51 -7.85 14.04
C GLN A 236 -5.92 -6.79 13.12
N MET A 237 -5.13 -5.87 13.69
CA MET A 237 -4.48 -4.83 12.93
C MET A 237 -2.98 -4.76 13.23
N ASN A 238 -2.18 -4.62 12.19
CA ASN A 238 -0.76 -4.36 12.28
C ASN A 238 -0.40 -3.14 11.43
N LEU A 239 0.00 -2.04 12.07
CA LEU A 239 0.49 -0.84 11.39
C LEU A 239 2.00 -0.75 11.58
N ARG A 240 2.74 -0.68 10.47
CA ARG A 240 4.19 -0.48 10.49
C ARG A 240 4.60 0.67 9.60
N ASN A 241 5.53 1.50 10.06
CA ASN A 241 6.04 2.63 9.27
C ASN A 241 4.88 3.44 8.65
N THR A 242 3.84 3.71 9.43
CA THR A 242 2.55 4.22 8.93
C THR A 242 2.24 5.57 9.57
N THR A 243 1.69 6.48 8.78
CA THR A 243 1.28 7.83 9.24
C THR A 243 -0.24 7.87 9.32
N VAL A 244 -0.80 8.19 10.49
CA VAL A 244 -2.23 8.39 10.70
C VAL A 244 -2.46 9.83 11.10
N SER A 245 -2.99 10.65 10.18
CA SER A 245 -3.00 12.11 10.38
C SER A 245 -4.24 12.84 9.89
N GLY A 246 -4.65 13.90 10.58
CA GLY A 246 -5.73 14.77 10.09
C GLY A 246 -7.11 14.11 10.04
N ASN A 247 -7.29 12.92 10.63
CA ASN A 247 -8.57 12.24 10.58
C ASN A 247 -9.55 12.80 11.63
N VAL A 248 -10.84 12.85 11.29
CA VAL A 248 -11.85 13.57 12.09
C VAL A 248 -13.04 12.68 12.45
N ALA A 249 -13.34 12.57 13.74
CA ALA A 249 -14.61 12.04 14.20
C ALA A 249 -15.56 13.19 14.59
N LYS A 250 -16.69 13.28 13.87
CA LYS A 250 -17.59 14.45 13.88
C LYS A 250 -18.67 14.40 14.96
N SER A 251 -18.96 13.25 15.56
CA SER A 251 -20.05 13.15 16.53
C SER A 251 -19.66 13.79 17.86
N PRO A 252 -20.48 14.74 18.37
CA PRO A 252 -20.23 15.38 19.65
C PRO A 252 -20.38 14.39 20.82
N GLU A 253 -21.34 13.47 20.70
CA GLU A 253 -21.59 12.42 21.68
C GLU A 253 -20.50 11.35 21.64
N ALA A 254 -19.84 11.19 20.48
CA ALA A 254 -19.10 9.99 20.18
C ALA A 254 -18.01 10.03 19.12
N GLY A 255 -16.75 10.40 19.39
CA GLY A 255 -15.71 10.26 18.36
C GLY A 255 -14.24 10.12 18.79
N THR A 256 -13.53 9.18 18.16
CA THR A 256 -12.06 9.11 18.15
C THR A 256 -11.52 9.51 16.79
N GLY A 257 -10.69 10.55 16.73
CA GLY A 257 -10.21 11.10 15.46
C GLY A 257 -9.37 10.10 14.66
N GLY A 258 -8.31 9.58 15.29
CA GLY A 258 -7.34 8.71 14.62
C GLY A 258 -7.83 7.27 14.56
N VAL A 259 -7.67 6.56 15.68
CA VAL A 259 -7.67 5.10 15.72
C VAL A 259 -8.54 4.59 16.88
N SER A 260 -9.69 4.01 16.57
CA SER A 260 -10.59 3.35 17.54
C SER A 260 -10.35 1.84 17.55
N GLN A 261 -9.74 1.33 18.62
CA GLN A 261 -9.32 -0.05 18.80
C GLN A 261 -10.27 -0.83 19.71
N ASN A 262 -10.99 -1.79 19.13
CA ASN A 262 -11.86 -2.74 19.83
C ASN A 262 -11.53 -4.19 19.47
N GLY A 263 -10.28 -4.44 19.12
CA GLY A 263 -9.72 -5.76 18.85
C GLY A 263 -8.23 -5.72 19.16
N PHE A 264 -7.46 -6.59 18.52
CA PHE A 264 -6.00 -6.65 18.72
C PHE A 264 -5.26 -5.70 17.78
N ALA A 265 -4.27 -4.96 18.29
CA ALA A 265 -3.41 -4.13 17.46
C ALA A 265 -1.94 -4.10 17.87
N VAL A 266 -1.08 -4.02 16.86
CA VAL A 266 0.35 -3.70 16.99
C VAL A 266 0.65 -2.51 16.10
N LEU A 267 1.15 -1.44 16.71
CA LEU A 267 1.64 -0.24 16.03
C LEU A 267 3.14 -0.16 16.26
N TYR A 268 3.92 -0.16 15.18
CA TYR A 268 5.37 -0.13 15.25
C TYR A 268 5.94 0.89 14.25
N ASN A 269 6.72 1.88 14.69
CA ASN A 269 7.17 2.99 13.86
C ASN A 269 5.97 3.72 13.24
N VAL A 270 4.98 4.07 14.07
CA VAL A 270 3.77 4.75 13.63
C VAL A 270 3.76 6.16 14.16
N THR A 271 3.30 7.11 13.34
CA THR A 271 3.03 8.49 13.77
C THR A 271 1.53 8.74 13.71
N VAL A 272 0.91 8.96 14.87
CA VAL A 272 -0.51 9.34 15.02
C VAL A 272 -0.58 10.78 15.51
N THR A 273 -0.96 11.72 14.63
CA THR A 273 -0.90 13.16 14.93
C THR A 273 -2.01 13.95 14.23
N ASN A 274 -2.36 15.13 14.71
CA ASN A 274 -3.37 16.03 14.11
C ASN A 274 -4.75 15.39 13.90
N ASN A 275 -5.07 14.29 14.58
CA ASN A 275 -6.39 13.69 14.48
C ASN A 275 -7.34 14.34 15.49
N THR A 276 -8.59 14.56 15.10
CA THR A 276 -9.56 15.31 15.90
C THR A 276 -10.79 14.46 16.24
N GLY A 277 -11.07 14.26 17.52
CA GLY A 277 -12.37 13.82 18.02
C GLY A 277 -13.14 15.03 18.54
N VAL A 278 -14.34 15.32 18.00
CA VAL A 278 -15.14 16.50 18.39
C VAL A 278 -15.99 16.22 19.66
N GLY A 279 -15.58 15.27 20.50
CA GLY A 279 -16.34 14.84 21.67
C GLY A 279 -16.55 15.98 22.67
N ASN A 280 -17.80 16.29 23.02
CA ASN A 280 -18.17 17.32 24.01
C ASN A 280 -18.61 16.76 25.37
N ASP A 281 -18.61 15.42 25.52
CA ASP A 281 -19.00 14.75 26.76
C ASP A 281 -17.80 14.09 27.44
N ALA A 282 -17.30 14.74 28.50
CA ALA A 282 -16.19 14.28 29.32
C ALA A 282 -16.45 12.91 29.99
N GLY A 283 -17.71 12.46 30.05
CA GLY A 283 -18.11 11.22 30.73
C GLY A 283 -17.83 9.91 29.96
N SER A 284 -17.53 9.96 28.66
CA SER A 284 -17.38 8.76 27.81
C SER A 284 -15.96 8.52 27.24
N PHE A 285 -14.94 9.25 27.72
CA PHE A 285 -13.52 9.20 27.30
C PHE A 285 -13.32 8.90 25.81
N ARG A 286 -13.23 9.93 24.98
CA ARG A 286 -13.07 9.81 23.53
C ARG A 286 -11.88 10.65 23.10
N GLY A 287 -10.96 10.04 22.36
CA GLY A 287 -9.60 10.55 22.17
C GLY A 287 -9.40 11.22 20.81
N GLY A 288 -8.50 12.20 20.71
CA GLY A 288 -8.06 12.69 19.41
C GLY A 288 -7.29 11.62 18.63
N GLY A 289 -6.28 11.02 19.27
CA GLY A 289 -5.34 10.08 18.66
C GLY A 289 -5.84 8.64 18.66
N ILE A 290 -5.56 7.89 19.73
CA ILE A 290 -5.91 6.47 19.85
C ILE A 290 -6.84 6.23 21.03
N GLN A 291 -7.90 5.45 20.82
CA GLN A 291 -8.74 4.94 21.90
C GLN A 291 -8.68 3.41 21.91
N THR A 292 -8.33 2.82 23.05
CA THR A 292 -8.34 1.38 23.28
C THR A 292 -9.52 0.99 24.17
N SER A 293 -10.31 0.01 23.72
CA SER A 293 -11.43 -0.52 24.50
C SER A 293 -10.94 -1.34 25.69
N ALA A 294 -11.71 -1.33 26.78
CA ALA A 294 -11.37 -2.09 27.97
C ALA A 294 -11.25 -3.60 27.66
N GLY A 295 -10.15 -4.22 28.11
CA GLY A 295 -9.86 -5.63 27.87
C GLY A 295 -9.12 -5.93 26.56
N GLU A 296 -9.00 -4.96 25.66
CA GLU A 296 -8.28 -5.12 24.39
C GLU A 296 -6.78 -4.84 24.53
N ILE A 297 -5.99 -5.45 23.65
CA ILE A 297 -4.53 -5.34 23.66
C ILE A 297 -4.08 -4.47 22.50
N THR A 298 -3.48 -3.32 22.82
CA THR A 298 -2.75 -2.49 21.86
C THR A 298 -1.29 -2.41 22.28
N VAL A 299 -0.39 -2.90 21.42
CA VAL A 299 1.06 -2.83 21.59
C VAL A 299 1.59 -1.67 20.76
N LEU A 300 2.30 -0.75 21.39
CA LEU A 300 2.92 0.40 20.74
C LEU A 300 4.44 0.32 20.86
N LYS A 301 5.16 0.36 19.75
CA LYS A 301 6.63 0.33 19.75
C LYS A 301 7.21 1.42 18.86
N ASN A 302 8.25 2.10 19.33
CA ASN A 302 8.99 3.08 18.55
C ASN A 302 8.09 4.09 17.81
N SER A 303 7.02 4.55 18.45
CA SER A 303 5.94 5.29 17.80
C SER A 303 5.66 6.63 18.47
N ILE A 304 5.04 7.54 17.73
CA ILE A 304 4.61 8.87 18.19
C ILE A 304 3.08 8.90 18.23
N ILE A 305 2.50 9.29 19.37
CA ILE A 305 1.10 9.68 19.49
C ILE A 305 1.08 11.08 20.13
N ALA A 306 0.97 12.12 19.31
CA ALA A 306 1.11 13.49 19.78
C ALA A 306 0.42 14.51 18.88
N GLY A 307 -0.02 15.63 19.45
CA GLY A 307 -0.64 16.72 18.70
C GLY A 307 -2.01 16.36 18.13
N ASN A 308 -2.68 15.39 18.73
CA ASN A 308 -4.08 15.10 18.42
C ASN A 308 -5.00 15.98 19.26
N HIS A 309 -6.29 16.02 18.95
CA HIS A 309 -7.25 16.86 19.65
C HIS A 309 -8.53 16.10 20.01
N GLY A 310 -8.79 15.91 21.30
CA GLY A 310 -9.96 15.19 21.82
C GLY A 310 -11.20 16.06 22.05
N GLY A 311 -11.14 17.34 21.68
CA GLY A 311 -12.18 18.32 22.02
C GLY A 311 -12.16 18.60 23.51
N THR A 312 -13.18 18.15 24.25
CA THR A 312 -13.17 18.19 25.73
C THR A 312 -12.61 16.91 26.36
N GLY A 313 -12.36 15.88 25.56
CA GLY A 313 -11.76 14.61 25.98
C GLY A 313 -10.23 14.61 25.87
N PRO A 314 -9.57 13.48 26.16
CA PRO A 314 -8.13 13.35 26.05
C PRO A 314 -7.60 13.53 24.64
N ASP A 315 -6.44 14.18 24.48
CA ASP A 315 -5.92 14.50 23.15
C ASP A 315 -5.31 13.29 22.46
N ASP A 316 -4.30 12.66 23.07
CA ASP A 316 -3.48 11.68 22.35
C ASP A 316 -3.91 10.24 22.54
N CYS A 317 -4.24 9.81 23.76
CA CYS A 317 -4.72 8.46 23.97
C CYS A 317 -5.77 8.30 25.06
N VAL A 318 -6.53 7.20 24.94
CA VAL A 318 -7.49 6.73 25.93
C VAL A 318 -7.33 5.22 26.09
N GLY A 319 -7.35 4.75 27.33
CA GLY A 319 -7.35 3.33 27.66
C GLY A 319 -5.96 2.76 27.90
N GLN A 320 -5.90 1.44 28.11
CA GLN A 320 -4.68 0.75 28.51
C GLN A 320 -3.82 0.35 27.31
N LEU A 321 -2.52 0.64 27.41
CA LEU A 321 -1.50 0.10 26.52
C LEU A 321 -0.91 -1.19 27.09
N SER A 322 -0.49 -2.10 26.22
CA SER A 322 0.17 -3.34 26.61
C SER A 322 1.49 -3.07 27.35
N GLY A 323 1.83 -3.93 28.32
CA GLY A 323 3.13 -3.92 29.00
C GLY A 323 4.34 -4.14 28.07
N ASP A 324 4.10 -4.69 26.87
CA ASP A 324 5.13 -4.86 25.84
C ASP A 324 5.46 -3.57 25.07
N SER A 325 4.71 -2.50 25.34
CA SER A 325 4.84 -1.22 24.64
C SER A 325 6.03 -0.42 25.17
N LYS A 326 6.86 0.13 24.29
CA LYS A 326 8.16 0.76 24.63
C LYS A 326 8.70 1.67 23.53
N TYR A 327 9.56 2.60 23.91
CA TYR A 327 10.19 3.59 23.01
C TYR A 327 9.15 4.46 22.32
N ASN A 328 8.17 4.96 23.06
CA ASN A 328 7.12 5.78 22.47
C ASN A 328 7.15 7.20 23.00
N LEU A 329 6.81 8.14 22.12
CA LEU A 329 6.56 9.52 22.50
C LEU A 329 5.04 9.74 22.55
N ILE A 330 4.55 10.13 23.73
CA ILE A 330 3.14 10.48 23.95
C ILE A 330 3.07 11.95 24.39
N GLY A 331 2.42 12.78 23.59
CA GLY A 331 2.38 14.24 23.76
C GLY A 331 1.49 14.71 24.92
N ASP A 332 0.40 14.00 25.18
CA ASP A 332 -0.51 14.15 26.32
C ASP A 332 -0.85 12.77 26.88
N THR A 333 -0.55 12.56 28.16
CA THR A 333 -0.79 11.29 28.85
C THR A 333 -2.16 11.19 29.51
N ASN A 334 -2.96 12.27 29.50
CA ASN A 334 -4.31 12.25 30.02
C ASN A 334 -5.13 11.15 29.31
N GLY A 335 -5.93 10.39 30.06
CA GLY A 335 -6.74 9.28 29.53
C GLY A 335 -5.98 7.98 29.23
N CYS A 336 -4.65 8.02 29.10
CA CYS A 336 -3.84 6.85 28.79
C CYS A 336 -3.44 6.10 30.07
N VAL A 337 -3.60 4.78 30.08
CA VAL A 337 -3.00 3.93 31.12
C VAL A 337 -1.72 3.33 30.56
N ILE A 338 -0.61 3.98 30.90
CA ILE A 338 0.73 3.62 30.45
C ILE A 338 1.37 2.69 31.49
N PRO A 339 1.98 1.55 31.08
CA PRO A 339 2.62 0.64 32.02
C PRO A 339 3.72 1.33 32.85
N SER A 340 3.66 1.20 34.17
CA SER A 340 4.48 1.96 35.13
C SER A 340 5.97 1.62 35.16
N TYR A 341 6.42 0.62 34.39
CA TYR A 341 7.79 0.06 34.49
C TYR A 341 8.68 0.41 33.29
N VAL A 342 8.26 1.33 32.41
CA VAL A 342 8.94 1.53 31.13
C VAL A 342 9.61 2.91 31.06
N ALA A 343 10.89 2.97 31.42
CA ALA A 343 11.73 4.17 31.33
C ALA A 343 12.05 4.62 29.89
N THR A 344 11.46 3.98 28.87
CA THR A 344 11.75 4.23 27.45
C THR A 344 10.74 5.17 26.79
N TYR A 345 9.74 5.66 27.53
CA TYR A 345 8.78 6.62 27.00
C TYR A 345 9.29 8.06 27.14
N LEU A 346 8.95 8.88 26.15
CA LEU A 346 8.95 10.33 26.26
C LEU A 346 7.49 10.77 26.47
N LEU A 347 7.19 11.32 27.64
CA LEU A 347 5.82 11.60 28.07
C LEU A 347 5.60 13.10 28.28
N ASN A 348 4.47 13.60 27.80
CA ASN A 348 4.07 15.01 27.87
C ASN A 348 5.07 15.94 27.17
N VAL A 349 5.55 15.52 25.98
CA VAL A 349 6.55 16.24 25.19
C VAL A 349 6.03 16.44 23.78
N ASP A 350 6.21 17.64 23.23
CA ASP A 350 5.92 17.93 21.82
C ASP A 350 6.99 17.26 20.92
N PRO A 351 6.59 16.39 19.96
CA PRO A 351 7.52 15.78 19.02
C PRO A 351 8.11 16.76 18.00
N GLN A 352 7.63 18.00 17.90
CA GLN A 352 8.10 19.01 16.94
C GLN A 352 8.06 18.51 15.49
N LEU A 353 6.90 18.03 15.07
CA LEU A 353 6.66 17.54 13.72
C LEU A 353 6.33 18.68 12.75
N GLY A 354 6.89 18.63 11.55
CA GLY A 354 6.47 19.46 10.42
C GLY A 354 5.09 19.05 9.86
N PRO A 355 4.55 19.78 8.87
CA PRO A 355 3.25 19.48 8.28
C PRO A 355 3.24 18.13 7.53
N LEU A 356 2.04 17.58 7.31
CA LEU A 356 1.85 16.42 6.45
C LEU A 356 2.20 16.82 5.01
N GLY A 357 3.10 16.08 4.37
CA GLY A 357 3.53 16.44 3.03
C GLY A 357 4.28 15.33 2.29
N ASN A 358 4.57 15.60 1.02
CA ASN A 358 5.38 14.74 0.16
C ASN A 358 6.86 14.90 0.53
N ASN A 359 7.30 14.25 1.61
CA ASN A 359 8.66 14.35 2.13
C ASN A 359 9.60 13.25 1.58
N GLY A 360 9.33 12.81 0.35
CA GLY A 360 9.94 11.63 -0.26
C GLY A 360 9.20 10.33 0.09
N GLY A 361 9.55 9.26 -0.62
CA GLY A 361 8.92 7.95 -0.45
C GLY A 361 7.57 7.80 -1.16
N PRO A 362 6.84 6.72 -0.86
CA PRO A 362 5.61 6.34 -1.58
C PRO A 362 4.32 6.99 -1.07
N ALA A 363 4.33 7.59 0.13
CA ALA A 363 3.16 8.19 0.76
C ALA A 363 3.55 9.41 1.63
N GLN A 364 2.57 10.24 2.02
CA GLN A 364 2.81 11.46 2.78
C GLN A 364 3.17 11.19 4.25
N THR A 365 4.19 11.89 4.76
CA THR A 365 4.68 11.77 6.15
C THR A 365 4.69 13.10 6.88
N HIS A 366 4.97 13.06 8.19
CA HIS A 366 5.43 14.21 8.97
C HIS A 366 6.93 14.06 9.26
N LEU A 367 7.75 15.04 8.90
CA LEU A 367 9.17 15.06 9.27
C LEU A 367 9.36 15.66 10.68
N PRO A 368 10.12 15.01 11.58
CA PRO A 368 10.65 15.67 12.76
C PRO A 368 11.53 16.88 12.39
N ALA A 369 11.39 17.99 13.12
CA ALA A 369 12.24 19.16 12.96
C ALA A 369 13.68 18.90 13.49
N ALA A 370 14.63 19.75 13.08
CA ALA A 370 15.99 19.72 13.63
C ALA A 370 15.95 20.02 15.14
N GLY A 371 16.36 19.05 15.96
CA GLY A 371 16.29 19.13 17.42
C GLY A 371 15.03 18.52 18.04
N SER A 372 14.18 17.88 17.24
CA SER A 372 13.01 17.15 17.75
C SER A 372 13.40 16.13 18.83
N PRO A 373 12.62 16.02 19.92
CA PRO A 373 12.82 14.99 20.95
C PRO A 373 12.65 13.56 20.44
N ALA A 374 12.02 13.36 19.28
CA ALA A 374 11.84 12.04 18.68
C ALA A 374 13.10 11.52 17.97
N LEU A 375 14.09 12.40 17.72
CA LEU A 375 15.32 12.02 17.03
C LEU A 375 16.20 11.14 17.92
N GLU A 376 16.69 10.02 17.37
CA GLU A 376 17.63 9.11 18.04
C GLU A 376 17.14 8.64 19.43
N ALA A 377 15.81 8.59 19.61
CA ALA A 377 15.17 8.30 20.90
C ALA A 377 14.53 6.90 20.93
N GLY A 378 14.52 6.22 19.80
CA GLY A 378 13.97 4.89 19.61
C GLY A 378 14.84 3.76 20.16
N TYR A 379 14.61 2.57 19.62
CA TYR A 379 15.40 1.39 19.99
C TYR A 379 16.81 1.45 19.37
N SER A 380 17.83 1.07 20.14
CA SER A 380 19.24 1.26 19.79
C SER A 380 19.97 0.00 19.28
N PHE A 381 19.36 -1.19 19.32
CA PHE A 381 20.03 -2.40 18.82
C PHE A 381 19.55 -2.77 17.41
N PRO A 382 20.47 -3.09 16.48
CA PRO A 382 20.12 -3.55 15.14
C PRO A 382 19.44 -4.93 15.18
N PRO A 383 18.71 -5.32 14.12
CA PRO A 383 18.14 -6.66 13.97
C PRO A 383 19.20 -7.75 14.26
N PRO A 384 18.85 -8.88 14.90
CA PRO A 384 17.54 -9.54 14.88
C PRO A 384 16.73 -9.47 16.19
N ALA A 385 17.00 -8.51 17.09
CA ALA A 385 16.17 -8.38 18.29
C ALA A 385 14.68 -8.17 17.90
N ALA A 386 13.74 -8.81 18.61
CA ALA A 386 12.31 -8.72 18.32
C ALA A 386 11.74 -7.28 18.39
N ASP A 387 12.51 -6.37 18.97
CA ASP A 387 12.24 -4.94 19.13
C ASP A 387 13.25 -4.05 18.41
N ALA A 388 14.10 -4.63 17.55
CA ALA A 388 14.99 -3.88 16.69
C ALA A 388 14.19 -3.09 15.67
N CYS A 389 14.67 -1.88 15.36
CA CYS A 389 14.03 -1.03 14.38
C CYS A 389 13.75 -1.77 13.08
N GLU A 390 12.64 -1.41 12.44
CA GLU A 390 12.40 -1.81 11.06
C GLU A 390 13.59 -1.38 10.19
N LYS A 391 13.96 -2.23 9.22
CA LYS A 391 15.15 -2.01 8.38
C LYS A 391 15.13 -0.66 7.64
N ARG A 392 13.92 -0.14 7.39
CA ARG A 392 13.65 1.11 6.69
C ARG A 392 12.47 1.83 7.32
N ASP A 393 12.39 3.14 7.14
CA ASP A 393 11.23 3.97 7.49
C ASP A 393 10.13 3.94 6.40
N GLN A 394 9.02 4.69 6.61
CA GLN A 394 7.90 4.79 5.66
C GLN A 394 8.32 5.16 4.24
N ARG A 395 9.41 5.89 4.10
CA ARG A 395 9.90 6.43 2.83
C ARG A 395 10.95 5.52 2.19
N GLY A 396 11.32 4.42 2.84
CA GLY A 396 12.37 3.52 2.41
C GLY A 396 13.78 3.92 2.86
N VAL A 397 13.92 4.92 3.74
CA VAL A 397 15.22 5.33 4.30
C VAL A 397 15.70 4.25 5.27
N PRO A 398 16.92 3.70 5.16
CA PRO A 398 17.45 2.72 6.12
C PRO A 398 17.40 3.21 7.57
N ARG A 399 17.29 2.30 8.52
CA ARG A 399 17.40 2.61 9.97
C ARG A 399 18.42 1.72 10.67
N PRO A 400 19.04 2.18 11.78
CA PRO A 400 19.10 3.58 12.20
C PRO A 400 19.98 4.40 11.24
N GLN A 401 19.84 5.72 11.30
CA GLN A 401 20.76 6.69 10.70
C GLN A 401 21.43 7.49 11.83
N GLY A 402 22.14 8.57 11.47
CA GLY A 402 22.74 9.49 12.45
C GLY A 402 23.64 8.83 13.50
N GLY A 403 23.22 8.90 14.76
CA GLY A 403 23.94 8.41 15.95
C GLY A 403 23.86 6.90 16.15
N GLY A 404 23.14 6.18 15.30
CA GLY A 404 22.95 4.74 15.40
C GLY A 404 21.76 4.33 16.26
N VAL A 405 20.86 5.26 16.58
CA VAL A 405 19.57 5.00 17.24
C VAL A 405 18.46 5.46 16.32
N CYS A 406 17.38 4.70 16.23
CA CYS A 406 16.29 5.09 15.34
C CYS A 406 15.50 6.25 15.91
N ASP A 407 14.89 7.01 15.02
CA ASP A 407 13.88 7.97 15.39
C ASP A 407 12.59 7.24 15.79
N MET A 408 11.88 7.82 16.75
CA MET A 408 10.51 7.40 17.05
C MET A 408 9.57 7.83 15.92
N GLY A 409 8.57 6.99 15.63
CA GLY A 409 7.55 7.28 14.62
C GLY A 409 7.86 6.73 13.24
N ALA A 410 7.10 7.18 12.23
CA ALA A 410 7.10 6.61 10.89
C ALA A 410 8.34 6.95 10.04
N VAL A 411 9.11 7.95 10.45
CA VAL A 411 10.18 8.57 9.67
C VAL A 411 11.51 8.44 10.40
N GLU A 412 12.59 8.28 9.63
CA GLU A 412 13.99 8.38 10.07
C GLU A 412 14.68 9.56 9.37
N VAL A 413 15.06 10.60 10.10
CA VAL A 413 15.64 11.82 9.51
C VAL A 413 17.12 11.59 9.19
N THR A 414 17.54 12.02 7.99
CA THR A 414 18.97 12.04 7.61
C THR A 414 19.36 13.42 7.09
N SER A 415 20.67 13.70 7.12
CA SER A 415 21.24 14.91 6.52
C SER A 415 21.10 14.96 4.99
N ALA A 416 20.79 13.84 4.34
CA ALA A 416 20.69 13.74 2.89
C ALA A 416 19.26 13.98 2.38
N ASN A 417 18.23 13.35 2.96
CA ASN A 417 16.84 13.38 2.47
C ASN A 417 16.72 13.31 0.93
N VAL A 418 17.55 12.49 0.28
CA VAL A 418 17.49 12.19 -1.16
C VAL A 418 16.73 10.87 -1.35
N PHE A 419 15.91 10.76 -2.39
CA PHE A 419 15.06 9.59 -2.64
C PHE A 419 15.23 9.07 -4.06
N VAL A 420 15.19 7.75 -4.22
CA VAL A 420 14.79 7.16 -5.50
C VAL A 420 13.26 7.17 -5.53
N THR A 421 12.69 7.76 -6.58
CA THR A 421 11.23 7.90 -6.76
C THR A 421 10.65 6.91 -7.75
N GLY A 422 11.50 6.19 -8.49
CA GLY A 422 11.04 5.17 -9.43
C GLY A 422 12.16 4.67 -10.32
N PHE A 423 11.77 3.82 -11.27
CA PHE A 423 12.63 3.23 -12.28
C PHE A 423 12.07 3.47 -13.68
N VAL A 424 12.96 3.62 -14.64
CA VAL A 424 12.63 3.69 -16.07
C VAL A 424 13.36 2.55 -16.78
N LEU A 425 12.62 1.75 -17.54
CA LEU A 425 13.19 0.78 -18.47
C LEU A 425 13.72 1.55 -19.68
N VAL A 426 14.96 1.28 -20.08
CA VAL A 426 15.72 2.02 -21.09
C VAL A 426 16.14 1.08 -22.21
N ASN A 427 16.07 1.54 -23.45
CA ASN A 427 16.72 0.92 -24.59
C ASN A 427 18.18 1.37 -24.60
N ALA A 428 19.09 0.48 -24.21
CA ALA A 428 20.51 0.79 -24.07
C ALA A 428 21.15 1.07 -25.44
N ALA A 429 20.79 0.34 -26.48
CA ALA A 429 21.34 0.55 -27.83
C ALA A 429 20.99 1.92 -28.43
N ALA A 430 19.83 2.48 -28.05
CA ALA A 430 19.35 3.76 -28.57
C ALA A 430 19.44 4.91 -27.55
N ASN A 431 19.87 4.64 -26.32
CA ASN A 431 19.91 5.59 -25.21
C ASN A 431 18.58 6.36 -25.00
N THR A 432 17.46 5.63 -25.08
CA THR A 432 16.10 6.20 -24.97
C THR A 432 15.25 5.48 -23.95
N ASP A 433 14.38 6.23 -23.26
CA ASP A 433 13.42 5.68 -22.31
C ASP A 433 12.35 4.87 -23.05
N ILE A 434 12.05 3.66 -22.57
CA ILE A 434 10.96 2.83 -23.09
C ILE A 434 9.68 3.17 -22.32
N ARG A 435 9.70 2.97 -20.99
CA ARG A 435 8.58 3.23 -20.09
C ARG A 435 9.00 3.15 -18.62
N PRO A 436 8.21 3.67 -17.67
CA PRO A 436 8.40 3.36 -16.25
C PRO A 436 8.38 1.85 -15.99
N LEU A 437 9.23 1.39 -15.07
CA LEU A 437 9.21 0.01 -14.56
C LEU A 437 8.51 0.03 -13.19
N LEU A 438 7.34 -0.58 -13.12
CA LEU A 438 6.46 -0.56 -11.96
C LEU A 438 6.47 -1.91 -11.23
N TYR A 439 6.04 -1.89 -9.96
CA TYR A 439 5.83 -3.13 -9.20
C TYR A 439 4.76 -3.99 -9.87
N GLY A 440 5.05 -5.29 -10.05
CA GLY A 440 4.17 -6.25 -10.69
C GLY A 440 4.26 -6.30 -12.21
N ASP A 441 5.14 -5.50 -12.82
CA ASP A 441 5.32 -5.49 -14.27
C ASP A 441 5.76 -6.85 -14.80
N THR A 442 5.29 -7.18 -16.00
CA THR A 442 5.80 -8.28 -16.81
C THR A 442 6.54 -7.68 -18.00
N LEU A 443 7.81 -8.01 -18.14
CA LEU A 443 8.64 -7.69 -19.28
C LEU A 443 8.63 -8.92 -20.20
N VAL A 444 8.03 -8.80 -21.37
CA VAL A 444 8.09 -9.82 -22.41
C VAL A 444 9.25 -9.47 -23.32
N LEU A 445 10.34 -10.22 -23.25
CA LEU A 445 11.59 -9.84 -23.92
C LEU A 445 11.47 -9.81 -25.45
N SER A 446 10.55 -10.60 -26.03
CA SER A 446 10.29 -10.58 -27.48
C SER A 446 9.70 -9.27 -28.00
N ASP A 447 9.06 -8.50 -27.11
CA ASP A 447 8.36 -7.26 -27.46
C ASP A 447 9.21 -6.02 -27.15
N LEU A 448 10.40 -6.23 -26.59
CA LEU A 448 11.31 -5.20 -26.13
C LEU A 448 12.59 -5.16 -27.00
N PRO A 449 13.32 -4.03 -27.01
CA PRO A 449 14.64 -3.95 -27.62
C PRO A 449 15.61 -5.00 -27.08
N SER A 450 16.56 -5.43 -27.90
CA SER A 450 17.52 -6.50 -27.57
C SER A 450 18.51 -6.12 -26.47
N GLU A 451 18.73 -4.82 -26.25
CA GLU A 451 19.63 -4.29 -25.23
C GLU A 451 18.86 -3.39 -24.28
N LEU A 452 18.67 -3.86 -23.05
CA LEU A 452 17.90 -3.17 -22.02
C LEU A 452 18.82 -2.68 -20.91
N SER A 453 18.44 -1.57 -20.29
CA SER A 453 18.98 -1.12 -19.01
C SER A 453 17.85 -0.57 -18.15
N VAL A 454 18.13 -0.26 -16.87
CA VAL A 454 17.15 0.37 -15.97
C VAL A 454 17.78 1.58 -15.32
N ARG A 455 17.17 2.75 -15.47
CA ARG A 455 17.61 4.00 -14.84
C ARG A 455 16.81 4.28 -13.57
N ALA A 456 17.50 4.65 -12.50
CA ALA A 456 16.86 5.18 -11.29
C ALA A 456 16.47 6.66 -11.48
N VAL A 457 15.26 7.02 -11.07
CA VAL A 457 14.82 8.41 -10.96
C VAL A 457 15.06 8.86 -9.53
N VAL A 458 15.84 9.93 -9.34
CA VAL A 458 16.21 10.43 -8.01
C VAL A 458 15.82 11.89 -7.80
N THR A 459 15.48 12.26 -6.58
CA THR A 459 15.35 13.67 -6.16
C THR A 459 16.70 14.24 -5.76
N GLY A 460 16.93 15.55 -5.92
CA GLY A 460 18.17 16.17 -5.46
C GLY A 460 19.41 15.71 -6.24
N SER A 461 20.58 15.72 -5.60
CA SER A 461 21.85 15.37 -6.25
C SER A 461 22.67 14.49 -5.32
N PRO A 462 22.42 13.16 -5.29
CA PRO A 462 23.18 12.26 -4.46
C PRO A 462 24.63 12.13 -4.97
N GLY A 463 25.54 11.81 -4.06
CA GLY A 463 26.93 11.49 -4.42
C GLY A 463 27.07 10.14 -5.11
N SER A 464 26.14 9.21 -4.86
CA SER A 464 26.02 7.96 -5.61
C SER A 464 24.65 7.30 -5.48
N VAL A 465 24.37 6.31 -6.34
CA VAL A 465 23.22 5.41 -6.24
C VAL A 465 23.72 3.97 -6.31
N VAL A 466 23.36 3.18 -5.30
CA VAL A 466 23.67 1.74 -5.23
C VAL A 466 22.43 0.96 -5.62
N PHE A 467 22.56 0.14 -6.66
CA PHE A 467 21.55 -0.80 -7.10
C PHE A 467 21.75 -2.17 -6.47
N GLY A 468 20.66 -2.74 -5.97
CA GLY A 468 20.54 -4.16 -5.63
C GLY A 468 19.65 -4.86 -6.65
N TYR A 469 20.06 -6.04 -7.11
CA TYR A 469 19.33 -6.85 -8.08
C TYR A 469 19.27 -8.30 -7.61
N ASP A 470 18.06 -8.79 -7.38
CA ASP A 470 17.77 -10.11 -6.79
C ASP A 470 18.55 -10.34 -5.49
N ASP A 471 19.37 -11.39 -5.44
CA ASP A 471 20.17 -11.76 -4.27
C ASP A 471 21.48 -10.95 -4.16
N ALA A 472 21.74 -10.01 -5.08
CA ALA A 472 22.91 -9.13 -5.07
C ALA A 472 22.55 -7.72 -4.57
N PRO A 473 22.68 -7.42 -3.26
CA PRO A 473 22.25 -6.14 -2.69
C PRO A 473 23.08 -4.92 -3.13
N SER A 474 24.25 -5.13 -3.73
CA SER A 474 25.15 -4.08 -4.26
C SER A 474 25.67 -4.50 -5.64
N PHE A 475 24.75 -4.70 -6.57
CA PHE A 475 24.99 -5.12 -7.95
C PHE A 475 25.78 -4.07 -8.75
N GLN A 476 25.40 -2.79 -8.64
CA GLN A 476 26.07 -1.68 -9.33
C GLN A 476 26.08 -0.43 -8.45
N THR A 477 27.14 0.38 -8.52
CA THR A 477 27.22 1.68 -7.84
C THR A 477 27.61 2.77 -8.81
N GLU A 478 26.70 3.72 -9.02
CA GLU A 478 26.87 4.84 -9.95
C GLU A 478 27.15 6.13 -9.19
N ASN A 479 28.16 6.89 -9.62
CA ASN A 479 28.59 8.12 -8.94
C ASN A 479 28.18 9.40 -9.68
N VAL A 480 27.79 9.27 -10.94
CA VAL A 480 27.45 10.39 -11.83
C VAL A 480 26.07 10.10 -12.41
N SER A 481 25.29 11.14 -12.62
CA SER A 481 23.96 11.03 -13.24
C SER A 481 24.09 11.00 -14.78
N PRO A 482 23.25 10.25 -15.52
CA PRO A 482 22.16 9.38 -15.07
C PRO A 482 22.66 8.19 -14.25
N TYR A 483 21.81 7.58 -13.42
CA TYR A 483 22.21 6.42 -12.60
C TYR A 483 21.53 5.18 -13.17
N ALA A 484 22.31 4.24 -13.71
CA ALA A 484 21.79 3.06 -14.40
C ALA A 484 22.25 1.73 -13.77
N LEU A 485 21.39 0.72 -13.83
CA LEU A 485 21.64 -0.62 -13.30
C LEU A 485 22.82 -1.31 -13.97
N GLY A 486 23.00 -1.12 -15.28
CA GLY A 486 24.20 -1.58 -16.01
C GLY A 486 25.38 -0.60 -15.95
N GLY A 487 25.17 0.58 -15.35
CA GLY A 487 26.02 1.76 -15.46
C GLY A 487 25.93 2.47 -16.81
N ASP A 488 26.53 3.66 -16.91
CA ASP A 488 26.63 4.41 -18.16
C ASP A 488 27.92 5.23 -18.29
N ALA A 489 28.21 5.66 -19.52
CA ALA A 489 29.27 6.60 -19.83
C ALA A 489 28.68 7.87 -20.45
N ALA A 490 28.45 8.90 -19.62
CA ALA A 490 27.88 10.18 -20.05
C ALA A 490 26.51 10.04 -20.74
N GLY A 491 25.66 9.16 -20.21
CA GLY A 491 24.33 8.86 -20.75
C GLY A 491 24.32 7.79 -21.85
N ASP A 492 25.47 7.18 -22.17
CA ASP A 492 25.55 5.97 -22.99
C ASP A 492 25.38 4.73 -22.09
N TYR A 493 24.17 4.16 -22.07
CA TYR A 493 23.79 3.12 -21.11
C TYR A 493 24.38 1.77 -21.48
N ASN A 494 25.04 1.12 -20.52
CA ASN A 494 25.44 -0.27 -20.71
C ASN A 494 24.22 -1.20 -20.56
N PRO A 495 24.11 -2.24 -21.41
CA PRO A 495 23.03 -3.21 -21.30
C PRO A 495 23.20 -4.10 -20.05
N VAL A 496 22.07 -4.51 -19.47
CA VAL A 496 21.98 -5.49 -18.38
C VAL A 496 21.17 -6.70 -18.84
N SER A 497 21.65 -7.90 -18.52
CA SER A 497 20.96 -9.14 -18.84
C SER A 497 19.82 -9.40 -17.85
N LEU A 498 18.58 -9.15 -18.28
CA LEU A 498 17.37 -9.54 -17.56
C LEU A 498 16.99 -10.96 -17.95
N THR A 499 17.30 -11.94 -17.10
CA THR A 499 16.97 -13.36 -17.34
C THR A 499 15.48 -13.61 -17.17
N PRO A 500 14.86 -14.64 -17.79
CA PRO A 500 13.49 -15.02 -17.48
C PRO A 500 13.34 -15.44 -16.01
N GLY A 501 12.33 -14.90 -15.32
CA GLY A 501 12.16 -15.13 -13.88
C GLY A 501 11.42 -14.01 -13.15
N LEU A 502 11.26 -14.18 -11.83
CA LEU A 502 10.81 -13.11 -10.94
C LEU A 502 12.04 -12.39 -10.40
N HIS A 503 12.05 -11.07 -10.55
CA HIS A 503 13.18 -10.21 -10.20
C HIS A 503 12.79 -9.16 -9.18
N THR A 504 13.73 -8.78 -8.32
CA THR A 504 13.60 -7.65 -7.40
C THR A 504 14.72 -6.66 -7.64
N LEU A 505 14.35 -5.43 -7.99
CA LEU A 505 15.27 -4.32 -8.19
C LEU A 505 15.09 -3.29 -7.07
N THR A 506 16.17 -2.95 -6.39
CA THR A 506 16.23 -1.87 -5.41
C THR A 506 17.29 -0.86 -5.81
N ALA A 507 17.05 0.43 -5.58
CA ALA A 507 18.09 1.45 -5.66
C ALA A 507 18.04 2.32 -4.43
N THR A 508 19.21 2.62 -3.88
CA THR A 508 19.38 3.46 -2.70
C THR A 508 20.37 4.58 -3.02
N PRO A 509 19.99 5.86 -2.89
CA PRO A 509 20.93 6.95 -3.08
C PRO A 509 21.75 7.19 -1.81
N PHE A 510 22.96 7.73 -1.96
CA PHE A 510 23.90 8.01 -0.87
C PHE A 510 24.48 9.41 -1.00
N ALA A 511 24.77 10.04 0.14
CA ALA A 511 25.26 11.42 0.19
C ALA A 511 26.68 11.60 -0.41
N ALA A 512 27.53 10.56 -0.36
CA ALA A 512 28.87 10.57 -0.93
C ALA A 512 29.01 9.53 -2.05
N MET A 513 30.16 9.55 -2.73
CA MET A 513 30.50 8.58 -3.78
C MET A 513 30.64 7.16 -3.21
N ALA A 514 30.58 6.16 -4.09
CA ALA A 514 30.83 4.75 -3.83
C ALA A 514 29.93 4.16 -2.71
N GLY A 515 28.67 4.60 -2.61
CA GLY A 515 27.75 4.19 -1.56
C GLY A 515 28.11 4.74 -0.17
N GLY A 516 28.94 5.79 -0.10
CA GLY A 516 29.40 6.38 1.15
C GLY A 516 28.44 7.43 1.73
N GLY A 517 28.58 7.69 3.04
CA GLY A 517 27.78 8.69 3.74
C GLY A 517 26.36 8.22 4.08
N ALA A 518 25.49 9.16 4.45
CA ALA A 518 24.11 8.84 4.82
C ALA A 518 23.33 8.28 3.62
N ALA A 519 22.59 7.20 3.86
CA ALA A 519 21.70 6.63 2.87
C ALA A 519 20.41 7.45 2.80
N GLY A 520 19.90 7.61 1.58
CA GLY A 520 18.59 8.19 1.32
C GLY A 520 17.49 7.14 1.23
N GLY A 521 16.30 7.56 0.81
CA GLY A 521 15.16 6.66 0.66
C GLY A 521 15.28 5.80 -0.59
N SER A 522 15.23 4.49 -0.40
CA SER A 522 15.30 3.53 -1.49
C SER A 522 13.94 3.29 -2.15
N HIS A 523 13.96 2.95 -3.43
CA HIS A 523 12.78 2.39 -4.10
C HIS A 523 13.04 0.93 -4.49
N THR A 524 12.02 0.09 -4.32
CA THR A 524 12.07 -1.32 -4.70
C THR A 524 10.87 -1.68 -5.57
N VAL A 525 11.12 -2.38 -6.67
CA VAL A 525 10.11 -3.01 -7.52
C VAL A 525 10.39 -4.49 -7.65
N THR A 526 9.34 -5.30 -7.64
CA THR A 526 9.40 -6.70 -8.03
C THR A 526 8.67 -6.81 -9.36
N PHE A 527 9.31 -7.41 -10.35
CA PHE A 527 8.76 -7.55 -11.71
C PHE A 527 9.13 -8.92 -12.26
N ARG A 528 8.47 -9.35 -13.31
CA ARG A 528 8.70 -10.64 -13.96
C ARG A 528 9.24 -10.42 -15.36
N VAL A 529 10.17 -11.26 -15.77
CA VAL A 529 10.74 -11.29 -17.12
C VAL A 529 10.35 -12.61 -17.77
N TRP A 530 9.93 -12.55 -19.03
CA TRP A 530 9.49 -13.69 -19.83
C TRP A 530 10.21 -13.75 -21.17
#